data_AF-A0A8T4X4Y2-F1
#
_entry.id   AF-A0A8T4X4Y2-F1
#
_cell.length_a   1.000
_cell.length_b   1.000
_cell.length_c   1.000
_cell.angle_alpha   90.00
_cell.angle_beta   90.00
_cell.angle_gamma   90.00
#
_symmetry.space_group_name_H-M   'P 1'
#
loop_
_entity.id
_entity.type
_entity.pdbx_description
1 polymer ?
#
loop_
_entity_poly.entity_id
_entity_poly.type
_entity_poly.pdbx_seq_one_letter_code
_entity_poly.pdbx_strand_id
1 'polypeptide(L)'
;MSDEFLKIATAEINDEIFAISNILSTCHTPIDVSANASEIQKSTHKIKGLAPMMGKEELGDLSSMLDSMLKKITDETMTDEIFESLIISVDAMKKSMTQSNINLNEIKQKISQISSTFI
;
A
#
# COMPACT_ATOMS: atom_id res chain seq x y z
N MET A 1 -13.02 -12.21 -16.16
CA MET A 1 -13.80 -11.54 -15.09
C MET A 1 -15.00 -10.84 -15.71
N SER A 2 -16.10 -10.67 -14.97
CA SER A 2 -17.28 -9.92 -15.45
C SER A 2 -17.08 -8.41 -15.27
N ASP A 3 -17.76 -7.60 -16.09
CA ASP A 3 -17.73 -6.13 -15.98
C ASP A 3 -18.26 -5.63 -14.64
N GLU A 4 -19.26 -6.33 -14.08
CA GLU A 4 -19.81 -6.03 -12.75
C GLU A 4 -18.78 -6.26 -11.65
N PHE A 5 -18.04 -7.38 -11.71
CA PHE A 5 -16.94 -7.63 -10.78
C PHE A 5 -15.88 -6.54 -10.87
N LEU A 6 -15.45 -6.19 -12.09
CA LEU A 6 -14.43 -5.16 -12.29
C LEU A 6 -14.87 -3.81 -11.75
N LYS A 7 -16.15 -3.44 -11.90
CA LYS A 7 -16.70 -2.21 -11.34
C LYS A 7 -16.66 -2.19 -9.82
N ILE A 8 -17.12 -3.28 -9.18
CA ILE A 8 -17.14 -3.40 -7.71
C ILE A 8 -15.70 -3.41 -7.16
N ALA A 9 -14.82 -4.24 -7.73
CA ALA A 9 -13.43 -4.33 -7.30
C ALA A 9 -12.68 -3.00 -7.49
N THR A 10 -12.97 -2.26 -8.58
CA THR A 10 -12.42 -0.91 -8.79
C THR A 10 -12.86 0.06 -7.69
N ALA A 11 -14.14 0.04 -7.30
CA ALA A 11 -14.64 0.88 -6.21
C ALA A 11 -13.97 0.51 -4.88
N GLU A 12 -13.95 -0.78 -4.53
CA GLU A 12 -13.36 -1.27 -3.28
C GLU A 12 -11.87 -0.90 -3.17
N ILE A 13 -11.07 -1.12 -4.22
CA ILE A 13 -9.65 -0.75 -4.18
C ILE A 13 -9.46 0.76 -3.98
N ASN A 14 -10.28 1.60 -4.63
CA ASN A 14 -10.18 3.05 -4.45
C ASN A 14 -10.58 3.47 -3.02
N ASP A 15 -11.58 2.83 -2.43
CA ASP A 15 -12.00 3.08 -1.05
C ASP A 15 -10.90 2.68 -0.06
N GLU A 16 -10.23 1.54 -0.28
CA GLU A 16 -9.11 1.10 0.54
C GLU A 16 -7.88 2.03 0.41
N ILE A 17 -7.54 2.48 -0.80
CA ILE A 17 -6.48 3.47 -1.01
C ILE A 17 -6.82 4.78 -0.29
N PHE A 18 -8.09 5.20 -0.36
CA PHE A 18 -8.56 6.41 0.32
C PHE A 18 -8.51 6.27 1.84
N ALA A 19 -8.87 5.12 2.39
CA ALA A 19 -8.76 4.82 3.81
C ALA A 19 -7.31 4.95 4.31
N ILE A 20 -6.35 4.35 3.59
CA ILE A 20 -4.93 4.48 3.91
C ILE A 20 -4.49 5.95 3.83
N SER A 21 -4.85 6.65 2.76
CA SER A 21 -4.47 8.05 2.56
C SER A 21 -5.01 8.95 3.68
N ASN A 22 -6.22 8.71 4.18
CA ASN A 22 -6.79 9.48 5.28
C ASN A 22 -6.01 9.23 6.58
N ILE A 23 -5.72 7.97 6.90
CA ILE A 23 -4.89 7.62 8.06
C ILE A 23 -3.56 8.37 7.99
N LEU A 24 -2.82 8.22 6.89
CA LEU A 24 -1.50 8.84 6.74
C LEU A 24 -1.55 10.36 6.79
N SER A 25 -2.62 10.99 6.31
CA SER A 25 -2.80 12.45 6.39
C SER A 25 -2.95 12.99 7.82
N THR A 26 -3.33 12.12 8.78
CA THR A 26 -3.45 12.46 10.20
C THR A 26 -2.22 12.08 11.02
N CYS A 27 -1.29 11.31 10.45
CA CYS A 27 -0.04 10.94 11.09
C CYS A 27 0.97 12.08 10.93
N HIS A 28 1.56 12.54 12.03
CA HIS A 28 2.58 13.59 12.02
C HIS A 28 3.96 13.04 12.40
N THR A 29 4.00 11.84 12.97
CA THR A 29 5.22 11.17 13.43
C THR A 29 5.21 9.70 13.03
N PRO A 30 6.38 9.03 13.00
CA PRO A 30 6.46 7.58 12.79
C PRO A 30 5.60 6.78 13.78
N ILE A 31 5.51 7.23 15.03
CA ILE A 31 4.72 6.57 16.08
C ILE A 31 3.22 6.60 15.77
N ASP A 32 2.71 7.68 15.16
CA ASP A 32 1.32 7.73 14.72
C ASP A 32 1.03 6.66 13.66
N VAL A 33 2.00 6.37 12.80
CA VAL A 33 1.85 5.36 11.74
C VAL A 33 1.96 3.96 12.31
N SER A 34 2.89 3.68 13.23
CA SER A 34 2.99 2.38 13.87
C SER A 34 1.72 2.04 14.65
N ALA A 35 1.13 3.02 15.34
CA ALA A 35 -0.16 2.87 16.01
C ALA A 35 -1.32 2.49 15.06
N ASN A 36 -1.22 2.87 13.78
CA ASN A 36 -2.21 2.58 12.74
C ASN A 36 -1.78 1.46 11.77
N ALA A 37 -0.63 0.83 11.97
CA ALA A 37 -0.04 -0.11 11.02
C ALA A 37 -0.98 -1.30 10.71
N SER A 38 -1.73 -1.77 11.70
CA SER A 38 -2.72 -2.85 11.54
C SER A 38 -3.86 -2.47 10.59
N GLU A 39 -4.38 -1.24 10.67
CA GLU A 39 -5.45 -0.79 9.77
C GLU A 39 -4.94 -0.60 8.34
N ILE A 40 -3.74 0.00 8.18
CA ILE A 40 -3.09 0.12 6.86
C ILE A 40 -2.81 -1.27 6.27
N GLN A 41 -2.41 -2.24 7.11
CA GLN A 41 -2.16 -3.62 6.70
C GLN A 41 -3.43 -4.31 6.19
N LYS A 42 -4.59 -4.11 6.83
CA LYS A 42 -5.86 -4.68 6.36
C LYS A 42 -6.24 -4.16 4.98
N SER A 43 -6.09 -2.86 4.75
CA SER A 43 -6.36 -2.25 3.44
C SER A 43 -5.42 -2.79 2.37
N THR A 44 -4.11 -2.82 2.64
CA THR A 44 -3.13 -3.39 1.69
C THR A 44 -3.37 -4.89 1.43
N HIS A 45 -3.84 -5.65 2.43
CA HIS A 45 -4.20 -7.06 2.27
C HIS A 45 -5.39 -7.26 1.31
N LYS A 46 -6.42 -6.42 1.41
CA LYS A 46 -7.56 -6.46 0.47
C LYS A 46 -7.12 -6.12 -0.95
N ILE A 47 -6.34 -5.05 -1.12
CA ILE A 47 -5.86 -4.61 -2.43
C ILE A 47 -4.97 -5.67 -3.07
N LYS A 48 -4.09 -6.32 -2.28
CA LYS A 48 -3.27 -7.46 -2.70
C LYS A 48 -4.11 -8.58 -3.32
N GLY A 49 -5.28 -8.88 -2.74
CA GLY A 49 -6.19 -9.91 -3.26
C GLY A 49 -6.94 -9.47 -4.52
N LEU A 50 -7.46 -8.24 -4.54
CA LEU A 50 -8.33 -7.75 -5.61
C LEU A 50 -7.58 -7.28 -6.86
N ALA A 51 -6.41 -6.66 -6.71
CA ALA A 51 -5.70 -6.04 -7.83
C ALA A 51 -5.31 -7.05 -8.94
N PRO A 52 -4.74 -8.23 -8.64
CA PRO A 52 -4.45 -9.25 -9.67
C PRO A 52 -5.73 -9.77 -10.36
N MET A 53 -6.85 -9.86 -9.64
CA MET A 53 -8.13 -10.25 -10.22
C MET A 53 -8.63 -9.25 -11.27
N MET A 54 -8.12 -8.01 -11.25
CA MET A 54 -8.42 -6.96 -12.22
C MET A 54 -7.36 -6.81 -13.32
N GLY A 55 -6.35 -7.68 -13.37
CA GLY A 55 -5.20 -7.53 -14.28
C GLY A 55 -4.28 -6.36 -13.89
N LYS A 56 -4.19 -6.07 -12.59
CA LYS A 56 -3.26 -5.08 -12.01
C LYS A 56 -2.23 -5.78 -11.13
N GLU A 57 -1.44 -6.66 -11.72
CA GLU A 57 -0.45 -7.49 -11.04
C GLU A 57 0.58 -6.64 -10.28
N GLU A 58 1.10 -5.59 -10.92
CA GLU A 58 2.09 -4.68 -10.33
C GLU A 58 1.58 -4.00 -9.05
N LEU A 59 0.29 -3.62 -9.03
CA LEU A 59 -0.36 -3.06 -7.84
C LEU A 59 -0.54 -4.13 -6.75
N GLY A 60 -0.91 -5.35 -7.15
CA GLY A 60 -1.00 -6.50 -6.26
C GLY A 60 0.33 -6.82 -5.58
N ASP A 61 1.42 -6.79 -6.35
CA ASP A 61 2.79 -7.02 -5.86
C ASP A 61 3.22 -5.96 -4.85
N LEU A 62 3.06 -4.67 -5.20
CA LEU A 62 3.36 -3.57 -4.26
C LEU A 62 2.54 -3.72 -2.98
N SER A 63 1.25 -4.02 -3.09
CA SER A 63 0.37 -4.23 -1.92
C SER A 63 0.81 -5.43 -1.08
N SER A 64 1.33 -6.49 -1.72
CA SER A 64 1.88 -7.66 -1.02
C SER A 64 3.17 -7.34 -0.25
N MET A 65 4.04 -6.51 -0.83
CA MET A 65 5.26 -6.04 -0.16
C MET A 65 4.91 -5.18 1.06
N LEU A 66 3.97 -4.24 0.91
CA LEU A 66 3.48 -3.41 2.01
C LEU A 66 2.79 -4.24 3.10
N ASP A 67 1.90 -5.17 2.75
CA ASP A 67 1.25 -6.12 3.68
C ASP A 67 2.29 -6.87 4.52
N SER A 68 3.39 -7.30 3.90
CA SER A 68 4.46 -8.04 4.57
C SER A 68 5.32 -7.16 5.47
N MET A 69 5.61 -5.92 5.03
CA MET A 69 6.36 -4.94 5.81
C MET A 69 5.56 -4.50 7.04
N LEU A 70 4.29 -4.11 6.85
CA LEU A 70 3.41 -3.60 7.91
C LEU A 70 3.14 -4.63 9.01
N LYS A 71 3.12 -5.93 8.70
CA LYS A 71 3.02 -7.01 9.71
C LYS A 71 4.18 -7.04 10.69
N LYS A 72 5.33 -6.45 10.33
CA LYS A 72 6.54 -6.42 11.14
C LYS A 72 6.78 -5.07 11.82
N ILE A 73 5.98 -4.05 11.48
CA ILE A 73 6.13 -2.73 12.06
C ILE A 73 5.72 -2.74 13.53
N THR A 74 6.63 -2.26 14.35
CA THR A 74 6.45 -1.86 15.75
C THR A 74 6.90 -0.41 15.92
N ASP A 75 6.60 0.20 17.06
CA ASP A 75 7.03 1.57 17.39
C ASP A 75 8.57 1.75 17.28
N GLU A 76 9.35 0.70 17.60
CA GLU A 76 10.82 0.74 17.54
C GLU A 76 11.36 0.64 16.10
N THR A 77 10.66 -0.08 15.23
CA THR A 77 11.07 -0.24 13.83
C THR A 77 10.58 0.89 12.94
N MET A 78 9.57 1.64 13.37
CA MET A 78 8.94 2.65 12.53
C MET A 78 9.82 3.91 12.45
N THR A 79 10.29 4.21 11.26
CA THR A 79 11.20 5.34 10.98
C THR A 79 10.58 6.33 10.02
N ASP A 80 11.15 7.54 9.95
CA ASP A 80 10.76 8.55 8.95
C ASP A 80 10.90 8.01 7.52
N GLU A 81 11.95 7.21 7.25
CA GLU A 81 12.14 6.62 5.92
C GLU A 81 11.01 5.67 5.53
N ILE A 82 10.54 4.83 6.46
CA ILE A 82 9.37 3.96 6.22
C ILE A 82 8.13 4.81 6.02
N PHE A 83 7.93 5.83 6.85
CA PHE A 83 6.76 6.68 6.77
C PHE A 83 6.67 7.37 5.40
N GLU A 84 7.75 8.03 4.97
CA GLU A 84 7.82 8.65 3.65
C GLU A 84 7.62 7.64 2.52
N SER A 85 8.14 6.42 2.68
CA SER A 85 7.96 5.36 1.68
C SER A 85 6.52 4.84 1.61
N LEU A 86 5.78 4.83 2.73
CA LEU A 86 4.35 4.54 2.75
C LEU A 86 3.56 5.63 2.02
N ILE A 87 3.85 6.91 2.27
CA ILE A 87 3.20 8.04 1.58
C ILE A 87 3.40 7.92 0.06
N ILE A 88 4.64 7.75 -0.39
CA ILE A 88 4.99 7.60 -1.81
C ILE A 88 4.29 6.39 -2.42
N SER A 89 4.24 5.27 -1.69
CA SER A 89 3.59 4.05 -2.17
C SER A 89 2.09 4.25 -2.38
N VAL A 90 1.40 4.89 -1.45
CA VAL A 90 -0.06 5.12 -1.52
C VAL A 90 -0.41 6.08 -2.66
N ASP A 91 0.38 7.13 -2.87
CA ASP A 91 0.23 8.01 -4.03
C ASP A 91 0.42 7.25 -5.35
N ALA A 92 1.40 6.35 -5.42
CA ALA A 92 1.63 5.52 -6.60
C ALA A 92 0.51 4.49 -6.82
N MET A 93 -0.05 3.91 -5.76
CA MET A 93 -1.22 3.03 -5.84
C MET A 93 -2.41 3.79 -6.44
N LYS A 94 -2.69 4.99 -5.95
CA LYS A 94 -3.74 5.88 -6.49
C LYS A 94 -3.51 6.21 -7.97
N LYS A 95 -2.28 6.55 -8.34
CA LYS A 95 -1.90 6.80 -9.73
C LYS A 95 -2.08 5.56 -10.61
N SER A 96 -1.71 4.38 -10.13
CA SER A 96 -1.86 3.11 -10.88
C SER A 96 -3.33 2.73 -11.16
N MET A 97 -4.27 3.25 -10.38
CA MET A 97 -5.71 3.07 -10.62
C MET A 97 -6.25 3.95 -11.75
N THR A 98 -5.63 5.11 -11.99
CA THR A 98 -6.10 6.11 -12.96
C THR A 98 -5.25 6.17 -14.22
N GLN A 99 -3.99 5.74 -14.17
CA GLN A 99 -3.01 5.83 -15.24
C GLN A 99 -2.58 4.43 -15.70
N SER A 100 -2.57 4.19 -17.01
CA SER A 100 -2.34 2.85 -17.56
C SER A 100 -0.87 2.39 -17.56
N ASN A 101 0.12 3.28 -17.36
CA ASN A 101 1.55 2.99 -17.54
C ASN A 101 2.43 3.45 -16.36
N ILE A 102 1.90 3.46 -15.14
CA ILE A 102 2.72 3.77 -13.96
C ILE A 102 3.71 2.62 -13.73
N ASN A 103 5.00 2.95 -13.71
CA ASN A 103 6.04 2.02 -13.33
C ASN A 103 6.17 1.99 -11.79
N LEU A 104 5.84 0.86 -11.18
CA LEU A 104 5.95 0.67 -9.73
C LEU A 104 7.30 0.06 -9.30
N ASN A 105 8.20 -0.24 -10.23
CA ASN A 105 9.44 -0.97 -9.93
C ASN A 105 10.38 -0.21 -8.98
N GLU A 106 10.55 1.10 -9.16
CA GLU A 106 11.41 1.90 -8.28
C GLU A 106 10.90 1.89 -6.83
N ILE A 107 9.58 2.00 -6.67
CA ILE A 107 8.92 1.96 -5.36
C ILE A 107 9.04 0.56 -4.75
N LYS A 108 8.76 -0.48 -5.53
CA LYS A 108 8.94 -1.88 -5.09
C LYS A 108 10.39 -2.15 -4.65
N GLN A 109 11.38 -1.65 -5.39
CA GLN A 109 12.79 -1.76 -5.01
C GLN A 109 13.09 -1.04 -3.70
N LYS A 110 12.60 0.20 -3.52
CA LYS A 110 12.76 0.94 -2.26
C LYS A 110 12.15 0.20 -1.08
N ILE A 111 10.91 -0.29 -1.21
CA ILE A 111 10.23 -1.06 -0.16
C ILE A 111 10.99 -2.36 0.14
N SER A 112 11.53 -3.04 -0.88
CA SER A 112 12.33 -4.24 -0.68
C SER A 112 13.63 -3.96 0.08
N GLN A 113 14.33 -2.85 -0.23
CA GLN A 113 15.55 -2.44 0.46
C GLN A 113 15.27 -2.13 1.93
N ILE A 114 14.25 -1.30 2.17
CA ILE A 114 13.77 -0.95 3.51
C ILE A 114 13.45 -2.23 4.28
N SER A 115 12.60 -3.10 3.74
CA SER A 115 12.18 -4.36 4.38
C SER A 115 13.34 -5.30 4.72
N SER A 116 14.46 -5.25 3.98
CA SER A 116 15.65 -6.06 4.25
C SER A 116 16.47 -5.58 5.44
N THR A 117 16.30 -4.33 5.86
CA THR A 117 17.01 -3.73 7.00
C THR A 117 16.37 -4.09 8.35
N PHE A 118 15.11 -4.56 8.35
CA PHE A 118 14.35 -4.94 9.56
C PHE A 118 14.39 -6.46 9.88
N ILE A 119 15.14 -7.26 9.13
CA ILE A 119 15.34 -8.71 9.34
C ILE A 119 16.79 -8.95 9.75
#